data_AF-A0A6A4CWL8-F1
#
_entry.id   AF-A0A6A4CWL8-F1
#
_cell.length_a   1.000
_cell.length_b   1.000
_cell.length_c   1.000
_cell.angle_alpha   90.00
_cell.angle_beta   90.00
_cell.angle_gamma   90.00
#
_symmetry.space_group_name_H-M   'P 1'
#
loop_
_entity.id
_entity.type
_entity.pdbx_description
1 polymer ?
#
loop_
_entity_poly.entity_id
_entity_poly.type
_entity_poly.pdbx_seq_one_letter_code
_entity_poly.pdbx_strand_id
1 'polypeptide(L)'
;MTKLLLATTAVVAALACSLSAVEALDRDKMLDVVGTVHGNRHIVVKYDDLEEDREERKCYGEFTRDIDPVCGSNGKKYTNMSMFKYRKCMMKIQEDTEIQIMDMDFCKDAGMEDMEHIDE
;
A
#
# COMPACT_ATOMS: atom_id res chain seq x y z
N MET A 1 -59.97 19.75 13.75
CA MET A 1 -58.99 18.68 14.02
C MET A 1 -58.21 18.27 12.75
N THR A 2 -58.87 18.08 11.60
CA THR A 2 -58.22 17.70 10.33
C THR A 2 -57.23 18.73 9.75
N LYS A 3 -57.51 20.04 9.86
CA LYS A 3 -56.58 21.11 9.41
C LYS A 3 -55.28 21.16 10.22
N LEU A 4 -55.33 20.79 11.50
CA LEU A 4 -54.15 20.76 12.38
C LEU A 4 -53.26 19.55 12.06
N LEU A 5 -53.89 18.40 11.77
CA LEU A 5 -53.20 17.18 11.33
C LEU A 5 -52.46 17.39 9.99
N LEU A 6 -53.10 18.04 9.01
CA LEU A 6 -52.50 18.37 7.71
C LEU A 6 -51.29 19.32 7.84
N ALA A 7 -51.38 20.31 8.73
CA ALA A 7 -50.27 21.22 8.99
C ALA A 7 -49.09 20.49 9.64
N THR A 8 -49.36 19.59 10.60
CA THR A 8 -48.30 18.80 11.25
C THR A 8 -47.61 17.84 10.27
N THR A 9 -48.34 17.21 9.35
CA THR A 9 -47.74 16.31 8.34
C THR A 9 -46.86 17.06 7.34
N ALA A 10 -47.26 18.28 6.94
CA ALA A 10 -46.48 19.10 6.02
C ALA A 10 -45.16 19.58 6.64
N VAL A 11 -45.18 19.96 7.92
CA VAL A 11 -43.96 20.38 8.65
C VAL A 11 -42.98 19.23 8.83
N VAL A 12 -43.47 18.03 9.15
CA VAL A 12 -42.62 16.83 9.28
C VAL A 12 -41.98 16.45 7.95
N ALA A 13 -42.73 16.52 6.83
CA ALA A 13 -42.17 16.26 5.50
C ALA A 13 -41.11 17.30 5.10
N ALA A 14 -41.32 18.58 5.41
CA ALA A 14 -40.35 19.64 5.12
C ALA A 14 -39.06 19.49 5.95
N LEU A 15 -39.15 19.08 7.22
CA LEU A 15 -37.98 18.75 8.04
C LEU A 15 -37.25 17.49 7.56
N ALA A 16 -37.96 16.48 7.05
CA ALA A 16 -37.32 15.29 6.50
C ALA A 16 -36.53 15.60 5.21
N CYS A 17 -37.06 16.45 4.34
CA CYS A 17 -36.39 16.87 3.11
C CYS A 17 -35.16 17.76 3.34
N SER A 18 -35.10 18.49 4.46
CA SER A 18 -33.89 19.28 4.80
C SER A 18 -32.77 18.40 5.37
N LEU A 19 -33.10 17.29 6.03
CA LEU A 19 -32.13 16.31 6.54
C LEU A 19 -31.43 15.54 5.40
N SER A 20 -32.12 15.24 4.29
CA SER A 20 -31.52 14.53 3.15
C SER A 20 -30.45 15.33 2.41
N ALA A 21 -30.48 16.67 2.49
CA ALA A 21 -29.42 17.51 1.93
C ALA A 21 -28.13 17.47 2.78
N VAL A 22 -28.23 17.13 4.07
CA VAL A 22 -27.09 17.04 4.99
C VAL A 22 -26.28 15.76 4.75
N GLU A 23 -26.91 14.68 4.29
CA GLU A 23 -26.21 13.43 3.95
C GLU A 23 -25.27 13.53 2.76
N ALA A 24 -25.43 14.55 1.90
CA ALA A 24 -24.59 14.74 0.71
C ALA A 24 -23.22 15.37 1.02
N LEU A 25 -22.99 15.81 2.27
CA LEU A 25 -21.72 16.41 2.71
C LEU A 25 -20.87 15.45 3.56
N ASP A 26 -21.28 14.18 3.68
CA ASP A 26 -20.49 13.18 4.37
C ASP A 26 -19.18 12.94 3.63
N ARG A 27 -18.06 13.15 4.32
CA ARG A 27 -16.70 13.08 3.75
C ARG A 27 -16.45 11.74 3.07
N ASP A 28 -17.04 10.67 3.60
CA ASP A 28 -16.89 9.31 3.11
C ASP A 28 -17.67 9.11 1.78
N LYS A 29 -18.84 9.73 1.63
CA LYS A 29 -19.58 9.75 0.35
C LYS A 29 -18.94 10.65 -0.70
N MET A 30 -18.33 11.77 -0.29
CA MET A 30 -17.57 12.65 -1.19
C MET A 30 -16.35 11.93 -1.78
N LEU A 31 -15.65 11.12 -0.97
CA LEU A 31 -14.54 10.27 -1.42
C LEU A 31 -14.96 9.28 -2.51
N ASP A 32 -16.16 8.72 -2.45
CA ASP A 32 -16.68 7.80 -3.46
C ASP A 32 -16.85 8.46 -4.84
N VAL A 33 -17.28 9.72 -4.85
CA VAL A 33 -17.45 10.52 -6.08
C VAL A 33 -16.09 10.95 -6.63
N VAL A 34 -15.24 11.56 -5.80
CA VAL A 34 -13.92 12.08 -6.23
C VAL A 34 -12.98 10.96 -6.67
N GLY A 35 -13.09 9.78 -6.04
CA GLY A 35 -12.35 8.58 -6.43
C GLY A 35 -12.57 8.17 -7.88
N THR A 36 -13.75 8.42 -8.46
CA THR A 36 -14.01 8.07 -9.88
C THR A 36 -13.28 8.93 -10.91
N VAL A 37 -12.75 10.09 -10.50
CA VAL A 37 -12.22 11.08 -11.45
C VAL A 37 -10.70 10.95 -11.59
N HIS A 38 -9.97 10.62 -10.51
CA HIS A 38 -8.50 10.40 -10.56
C HIS A 38 -7.95 9.42 -9.49
N GLY A 39 -8.77 8.59 -8.84
CA GLY A 39 -8.32 7.61 -7.86
C GLY A 39 -8.59 6.18 -8.31
N ASN A 40 -7.71 5.24 -7.98
CA ASN A 40 -8.14 3.85 -7.96
C ASN A 40 -9.09 3.70 -6.76
N ARG A 41 -10.40 3.63 -7.02
CA ARG A 41 -11.47 3.45 -6.01
C ARG A 41 -11.25 2.21 -5.12
N HIS A 42 -10.37 1.30 -5.52
CA HIS A 42 -10.00 0.09 -4.80
C HIS A 42 -8.62 0.18 -4.10
N ILE A 43 -8.07 1.37 -3.88
CA ILE A 43 -6.98 1.54 -2.89
C ILE A 43 -7.65 1.86 -1.56
N VAL A 44 -8.06 0.80 -0.86
CA VAL A 44 -8.39 0.88 0.56
C VAL A 44 -7.05 0.84 1.29
N VAL A 45 -6.44 2.00 1.55
CA VAL A 45 -5.26 2.07 2.42
C VAL A 45 -5.72 1.66 3.81
N LYS A 46 -5.37 0.46 4.25
CA LYS A 46 -5.52 0.09 5.66
C LYS A 46 -4.46 0.84 6.47
N TYR A 47 -4.76 1.14 7.72
CA TYR A 47 -3.80 1.81 8.60
C TYR A 47 -2.50 0.99 8.76
N ASP A 48 -2.61 -0.33 8.70
CA ASP A 48 -1.47 -1.26 8.72
C ASP A 48 -0.54 -1.03 7.53
N ASP A 49 -1.09 -0.76 6.34
CA ASP A 49 -0.32 -0.47 5.11
C ASP A 49 0.53 0.83 5.26
N LEU A 50 0.04 1.83 6.02
CA LEU A 50 0.79 3.08 6.26
C LEU A 50 1.95 2.90 7.25
N GLU A 51 1.85 1.94 8.15
CA GLU A 51 2.93 1.60 9.07
C GLU A 51 4.01 0.78 8.35
N GLU A 52 3.59 -0.24 7.58
CA GLU A 52 4.48 -1.03 6.72
C GLU A 52 5.26 -0.12 5.75
N ASP A 53 4.57 0.74 5.00
CA ASP A 53 5.18 1.75 4.11
C ASP A 53 6.22 2.63 4.81
N ARG A 54 5.95 3.02 6.06
CA ARG A 54 6.86 3.87 6.83
C ARG A 54 8.13 3.12 7.21
N GLU A 55 8.01 1.84 7.57
CA GLU A 55 9.14 0.99 7.89
C GLU A 55 9.95 0.65 6.64
N GLU A 56 9.30 0.33 5.52
CA GLU A 56 9.98 0.06 4.24
C GLU A 56 10.83 1.23 3.77
N ARG A 57 10.36 2.48 3.97
CA ARG A 57 11.13 3.68 3.63
C ARG A 57 12.47 3.76 4.35
N LYS A 58 12.63 3.10 5.51
CA LYS A 58 13.90 3.05 6.26
C LYS A 58 14.90 2.08 5.63
N CYS A 59 14.46 1.17 4.76
CA CYS A 59 15.33 0.25 4.05
C CYS A 59 16.12 0.92 2.91
N TYR A 60 15.65 2.07 2.41
CA TYR A 60 16.37 2.83 1.40
C TYR A 60 17.61 3.49 2.01
N GLY A 61 18.77 3.16 1.45
CA GLY A 61 20.06 3.70 1.87
C GLY A 61 20.91 4.13 0.69
N GLU A 62 22.23 4.12 0.88
CA GLU A 62 23.18 4.33 -0.20
C GLU A 62 23.29 3.07 -1.06
N PHE A 63 22.91 3.20 -2.33
CA PHE A 63 22.96 2.13 -3.31
C PHE A 63 24.15 2.30 -4.24
N THR A 64 24.82 1.19 -4.52
CA THR A 64 25.95 1.14 -5.44
C THR A 64 25.58 0.31 -6.67
N ARG A 65 26.22 0.60 -7.80
CA ARG A 65 25.99 -0.08 -9.09
C ARG A 65 27.12 -1.04 -9.46
N ASP A 66 28.03 -1.32 -8.52
CA ASP A 66 29.04 -2.34 -8.69
C ASP A 66 28.38 -3.72 -8.80
N ILE A 67 29.02 -4.59 -9.57
CA ILE A 67 28.62 -5.98 -9.76
C ILE A 67 29.62 -6.82 -8.97
N ASP A 68 29.29 -7.09 -7.71
CA ASP A 68 30.03 -7.97 -6.81
C ASP A 68 29.04 -8.96 -6.16
N PRO A 69 28.64 -10.02 -6.90
CA PRO A 69 27.45 -10.80 -6.55
C PRO A 69 27.57 -11.53 -5.22
N VAL A 70 26.47 -11.54 -4.48
CA VAL A 70 26.38 -12.24 -3.19
C VAL A 70 25.21 -13.23 -3.17
N CYS A 71 25.38 -14.33 -2.43
CA CYS A 71 24.38 -15.38 -2.28
C CYS A 71 23.61 -15.22 -0.97
N GLY A 72 22.29 -15.20 -1.05
CA GLY A 72 21.39 -15.19 0.10
C GLY A 72 20.93 -16.59 0.52
N SER A 73 20.61 -16.76 1.79
CA SER A 73 20.04 -17.99 2.35
C SER A 73 18.65 -18.36 1.81
N ASN A 74 18.01 -17.45 1.07
CA ASN A 74 16.79 -17.70 0.31
C ASN A 74 17.06 -18.31 -1.09
N GLY A 75 18.31 -18.65 -1.40
CA GLY A 75 18.68 -19.28 -2.68
C GLY A 75 18.72 -18.30 -3.85
N LYS A 76 18.69 -16.99 -3.57
CA LYS A 76 18.75 -15.93 -4.57
C LYS A 76 20.12 -15.28 -4.60
N LYS A 77 20.54 -14.83 -5.80
CA LYS A 77 21.76 -14.05 -6.01
C LYS A 77 21.40 -12.58 -6.14
N TYR A 78 22.17 -11.72 -5.50
CA TYR A 78 22.00 -10.27 -5.56
C TYR A 78 23.22 -9.65 -6.23
N THR A 79 23.02 -8.56 -6.97
CA THR A 79 24.07 -7.90 -7.77
C THR A 79 25.24 -7.42 -6.92
N ASN A 80 24.95 -6.95 -5.70
CA ASN A 80 25.96 -6.56 -4.72
C ASN A 80 25.43 -6.60 -3.29
N MET A 81 26.32 -6.33 -2.33
CA MET A 81 26.00 -6.28 -0.90
C MET A 81 24.96 -5.19 -0.54
N SER A 82 24.95 -4.05 -1.25
CA SER A 82 23.95 -3.00 -0.99
C SER A 82 22.54 -3.48 -1.33
N MET A 83 22.40 -4.19 -2.45
CA MET A 83 21.13 -4.79 -2.88
C MET A 83 20.69 -5.92 -1.95
N PHE A 84 21.62 -6.77 -1.49
CA PHE A 84 21.32 -7.78 -0.49
C PHE A 84 20.78 -7.17 0.81
N LYS A 85 21.42 -6.11 1.34
CA LYS A 85 20.98 -5.44 2.58
C LYS A 85 19.60 -4.83 2.44
N TYR A 86 19.34 -4.18 1.31
CA TYR A 86 18.02 -3.64 1.00
C TYR A 86 16.96 -4.74 1.01
N ARG A 87 17.20 -5.83 0.26
CA ARG A 87 16.27 -6.96 0.18
C ARG A 87 16.08 -7.65 1.52
N LYS A 88 17.15 -7.81 2.32
CA LYS A 88 17.08 -8.31 3.69
C LYS A 88 16.16 -7.46 4.57
N CYS A 89 16.24 -6.13 4.46
CA CYS A 89 15.39 -5.21 5.21
C CYS A 89 13.93 -5.29 4.77
N MET A 90 13.66 -5.26 3.45
CA MET A 90 12.30 -5.35 2.91
C MET A 90 11.62 -6.67 3.30
N MET A 91 12.31 -7.81 3.16
CA MET A 91 11.78 -9.12 3.55
C MET A 91 11.46 -9.22 5.05
N LYS A 92 12.21 -8.50 5.90
CA LYS A 92 11.94 -8.49 7.33
C LYS A 92 10.64 -7.75 7.66
N ILE A 93 10.28 -6.74 6.88
CA ILE A 93 9.05 -5.95 7.09
C ILE A 93 7.85 -6.64 6.43
N GLN A 94 7.98 -7.06 5.18
CA GLN A 94 6.87 -7.63 4.38
C GLN A 94 6.55 -9.08 4.75
N GLU A 95 7.56 -9.88 5.09
CA GLU A 95 7.44 -11.35 5.22
C GLU A 95 7.90 -11.86 6.60
N ASP A 96 8.27 -10.98 7.53
CA ASP A 96 8.94 -11.30 8.80
C ASP A 96 10.15 -12.25 8.66
N THR A 97 10.75 -12.27 7.47
CA THR A 97 11.78 -13.25 7.09
C THR A 97 13.16 -12.61 7.10
N GLU A 98 14.13 -13.29 7.71
CA GLU A 98 15.52 -12.84 7.74
C GLU A 98 16.41 -13.73 6.87
N ILE A 99 17.15 -13.10 5.95
CA ILE A 99 18.13 -13.78 5.10
C ILE A 99 19.57 -13.49 5.55
N GLN A 100 20.45 -14.45 5.32
CA GLN A 100 21.88 -14.40 5.65
C GLN A 100 22.71 -14.62 4.40
N ILE A 101 23.97 -14.19 4.46
CA ILE A 101 24.94 -14.50 3.40
C ILE A 101 25.30 -15.97 3.49
N MET A 102 25.25 -16.64 2.35
CA MET A 102 25.70 -18.02 2.17
C MET A 102 26.91 -18.04 1.25
N ASP A 103 27.59 -19.18 1.25
CA ASP A 103 28.62 -19.46 0.25
C ASP A 103 28.00 -19.45 -1.16
N MET A 104 28.73 -18.90 -2.14
CA MET A 104 28.25 -18.77 -3.52
C MET A 104 27.92 -20.13 -4.17
N ASP A 105 28.50 -21.23 -3.70
CA ASP A 105 28.18 -22.58 -4.15
C ASP A 105 26.69 -22.94 -3.91
N PHE A 106 26.05 -22.34 -2.90
CA PHE A 106 24.62 -22.51 -2.64
C PHE A 106 23.74 -21.89 -3.74
N CYS A 107 24.17 -20.77 -4.33
CA CYS A 107 23.45 -20.02 -5.36
C CYS A 107 24.06 -20.17 -6.76
N LYS A 108 24.88 -21.21 -7.00
CA LYS A 108 25.64 -21.37 -8.25
C LYS A 108 24.76 -21.33 -9.50
N ASP A 109 23.59 -21.95 -9.44
CA ASP A 109 22.62 -22.07 -10.55
C ASP A 109 21.52 -20.98 -10.49
N ALA A 110 21.57 -20.07 -9.51
CA ALA A 110 20.57 -19.01 -9.35
C ALA A 110 20.85 -17.80 -10.27
N GLY A 111 19.77 -17.26 -10.85
CA GLY A 111 19.76 -15.97 -11.52
C GLY A 111 19.93 -14.80 -10.53
N MET A 112 20.28 -13.62 -11.06
CA MET A 112 20.34 -12.38 -10.27
C MET A 112 18.93 -11.80 -10.12
N GLU A 113 18.42 -11.79 -8.89
CA GLU A 113 17.06 -11.34 -8.53
C GLU A 113 16.78 -9.88 -8.93
N ASP A 114 17.82 -9.05 -8.92
CA ASP A 114 17.72 -7.61 -9.10
C ASP A 114 18.07 -7.12 -10.52
N MET A 115 18.36 -8.03 -11.45
CA MET A 115 18.61 -7.71 -12.86
C MET A 115 17.56 -8.25 -13.84
N GLU A 116 16.47 -8.88 -13.37
CA GLU A 116 15.52 -9.62 -14.23
C GLU A 116 14.65 -8.74 -15.16
N HIS A 117 14.80 -7.40 -15.16
CA HIS A 117 13.95 -6.47 -15.92
C HIS A 117 14.70 -5.53 -16.88
N ILE A 118 15.91 -5.87 -17.33
CA ILE A 118 16.68 -4.99 -18.23
C ILE A 118 16.26 -5.11 -19.71
N ASP A 119 15.47 -6.13 -20.08
CA ASP A 119 15.21 -6.50 -21.47
C ASP A 119 13.76 -6.23 -21.99
N GLU A 120 12.97 -5.36 -21.33
CA GLU A 120 11.63 -4.92 -21.83
C GLU A 120 11.60 -3.47 -22.36
#